data_AF-A0A1X8W410-F1
#
_entry.id   AF-A0A1X8W410-F1
#
_cell.length_a   1.000
_cell.length_b   1.000
_cell.length_c   1.000
_cell.angle_alpha   90.00
_cell.angle_beta   90.00
_cell.angle_gamma   90.00
#
_symmetry.space_group_name_H-M   'P 1'
#
loop_
_entity.id
_entity.type
_entity.pdbx_description
1 polymer ?
#
loop_
_entity_poly.entity_id
_entity_poly.type
_entity_poly.pdbx_seq_one_letter_code
_entity_poly.pdbx_strand_id
1 'polypeptide(L)' 'MVETAFCTFVLSRIAGEIASILDGLPLSVQRRFPELENRHVDFLKRDIIKAMNKAAALDELIPGLLSEYIEQSG' A
#
# COMPACT_ATOMS: atom_id res chain seq x y z
N MET A 1 14.69 20.96 9.73
CA MET A 1 14.31 19.74 10.46
C MET A 1 13.08 19.19 9.76
N VAL A 2 13.13 18.00 9.18
CA VAL A 2 11.93 17.34 8.64
C VAL A 2 11.17 16.78 9.85
N GLU A 3 9.90 17.12 10.00
CA GLU A 3 9.05 16.52 11.04
C GLU A 3 8.64 15.11 10.62
N THR A 4 9.55 14.15 10.77
CA THR A 4 9.35 12.74 10.42
C THR A 4 8.06 12.19 11.00
N ALA A 5 7.71 12.57 12.23
CA ALA A 5 6.46 12.17 12.89
C ALA A 5 5.20 12.62 12.13
N PHE A 6 5.20 13.85 11.58
CA PHE A 6 4.08 14.33 10.76
C PHE A 6 4.01 13.60 9.42
N CYS A 7 5.16 13.39 8.76
CA CYS A 7 5.22 12.61 7.52
C CYS A 7 4.72 11.17 7.73
N THR A 8 5.15 10.52 8.81
CA THR A 8 4.66 9.20 9.24
C THR A 8 3.15 9.21 9.42
N PHE A 9 2.60 10.14 10.20
CA PHE A 9 1.16 10.24 10.43
C PHE A 9 0.34 10.40 9.13
N VAL A 10 0.74 11.33 8.25
CA VAL A 10 0.03 11.59 6.99
C VAL A 10 0.09 10.36 6.08
N LEU A 11 1.27 9.73 5.98
CA LEU A 11 1.47 8.57 5.11
C LEU A 11 0.75 7.32 5.63
N SER A 12 0.70 7.07 6.95
CA SER A 12 -0.14 6.01 7.52
C SER A 12 -1.61 6.17 7.14
N ARG A 13 -2.12 7.41 7.20
CA ARG A 13 -3.52 7.70 6.88
C ARG A 13 -3.83 7.45 5.41
N ILE A 14 -3.00 7.96 4.51
CA ILE A 14 -3.15 7.76 3.06
C ILE A 14 -3.00 6.27 2.73
N ALA A 15 -2.06 5.56 3.35
CA ALA A 15 -1.87 4.12 3.16
C ALA A 15 -3.13 3.32 3.55
N GLY A 16 -3.77 3.68 4.66
CA GLY A 16 -5.04 3.07 5.08
C GLY A 16 -6.18 3.31 4.10
N GLU A 17 -6.30 4.54 3.57
CA GLU A 17 -7.29 4.87 2.53
C GLU A 17 -7.07 4.06 1.25
N ILE A 18 -5.81 3.94 0.80
CA ILE A 18 -5.43 3.12 -0.37
C ILE A 18 -5.73 1.64 -0.11
N ALA A 19 -5.38 1.12 1.06
CA ALA A 19 -5.61 -0.28 1.40
C ALA A 19 -7.11 -0.64 1.37
N SER A 20 -7.98 0.27 1.83
CA SER A 20 -9.43 0.11 1.76
C SER A 20 -9.96 0.04 0.31
N ILE A 21 -9.43 0.88 -0.58
CA ILE A 21 -9.77 0.83 -2.01
C ILE A 21 -9.33 -0.50 -2.62
N LEU A 22 -8.10 -0.92 -2.33
CA LEU A 22 -7.52 -2.15 -2.87
C LEU A 22 -8.30 -3.40 -2.41
N ASP A 23 -8.77 -3.44 -1.16
CA ASP A 23 -9.57 -4.56 -0.63
C ASP A 23 -10.90 -4.76 -1.38
N GLY A 24 -11.49 -3.66 -1.90
CA GLY A 24 -12.72 -3.70 -2.69
C GLY A 24 -12.54 -4.10 -4.16
N LEU A 25 -11.32 -4.08 -4.69
CA LEU A 25 -11.05 -4.32 -6.12
C LEU A 25 -11.38 -5.75 -6.59
N PRO A 26 -11.01 -6.83 -5.88
CA PRO A 26 -11.28 -8.19 -6.36
C PRO A 26 -12.78 -8.45 -6.56
N LEU A 27 -13.60 -7.97 -5.62
CA LEU A 27 -15.05 -8.09 -5.69
C LEU A 27 -15.63 -7.26 -6.84
N SER A 28 -15.10 -6.05 -7.05
CA SER A 28 -15.52 -5.17 -8.14
C SER A 28 -15.21 -5.79 -9.51
N VAL A 29 -14.04 -6.43 -9.66
CA VAL A 29 -13.65 -7.16 -10.87
C VAL A 29 -14.56 -8.38 -11.08
N GLN A 30 -14.79 -9.19 -10.06
CA GLN A 30 -15.70 -10.34 -10.15
C GLN A 30 -17.12 -9.95 -10.59
N ARG A 31 -17.65 -8.85 -10.04
CA ARG A 31 -18.99 -8.36 -10.41
C ARG A 31 -19.05 -7.86 -11.85
N ARG A 32 -17.97 -7.27 -12.34
CA ARG A 32 -17.91 -6.68 -13.68
C ARG A 32 -17.61 -7.70 -14.77
N PHE A 33 -16.90 -8.79 -14.43
CA PHE A 33 -16.46 -9.83 -15.34
C PHE A 33 -16.80 -11.22 -14.74
N PRO A 34 -18.09 -11.59 -14.66
CA PRO A 34 -18.52 -12.85 -14.04
C PRO A 34 -17.99 -14.11 -14.74
N GLU A 35 -17.59 -14.01 -16.01
CA GLU A 35 -16.95 -15.06 -16.80
C GLU A 35 -15.47 -15.30 -16.45
N LEU A 36 -14.86 -14.39 -15.68
CA LEU A 36 -13.46 -14.51 -15.28
C LEU A 36 -13.28 -15.69 -14.33
N GLU A 37 -12.40 -16.62 -14.71
CA GLU A 37 -12.11 -17.77 -13.85
C GLU A 37 -11.59 -17.36 -12.47
N ASN A 38 -12.04 -18.05 -11.43
CA ASN A 38 -11.65 -17.78 -10.04
C ASN A 38 -10.12 -17.74 -9.83
N ARG A 39 -9.36 -18.55 -10.57
CA ARG A 39 -7.88 -18.55 -10.50
C ARG A 39 -7.26 -17.18 -10.83
N HIS A 40 -7.86 -16.43 -11.75
CA HIS A 40 -7.37 -15.09 -12.12
C HIS A 40 -7.71 -14.07 -11.03
N VAL A 41 -8.88 -14.20 -10.40
CA VAL A 41 -9.25 -13.36 -9.25
C VAL A 41 -8.35 -13.66 -8.05
N ASP A 42 -8.05 -14.93 -7.80
CA ASP A 42 -7.17 -15.32 -6.70
C ASP A 42 -5.74 -14.84 -6.92
N PHE A 43 -5.27 -14.84 -8.17
CA PHE A 43 -4.00 -14.20 -8.54
C PHE A 43 -4.03 -12.69 -8.21
N LEU A 44 -5.08 -11.97 -8.65
CA LEU A 44 -5.26 -10.55 -8.36
C LEU A 44 -5.30 -10.26 -6.85
N LYS A 45 -6.03 -11.06 -6.07
CA LYS A 45 -6.09 -10.93 -4.60
C LYS A 45 -4.71 -11.03 -3.96
N ARG A 46 -3.86 -11.96 -4.42
CA ARG A 46 -2.50 -12.11 -3.87
C ARG A 46 -1.64 -10.88 -4.11
N ASP A 47 -1.71 -10.29 -5.29
CA ASP A 47 -0.93 -9.07 -5.59
C ASP A 47 -1.47 -7.85 -4.84
N ILE A 48 -2.78 -7.75 -4.66
CA ILE A 48 -3.41 -6.74 -3.79
C ILE A 48 -2.93 -6.86 -2.35
N ILE A 49 -2.90 -8.07 -1.78
CA ILE A 49 -2.42 -8.28 -0.41
C ILE A 49 -0.97 -7.84 -0.26
N LYS A 50 -0.10 -8.11 -1.24
CA LYS A 50 1.29 -7.64 -1.22
C LYS A 50 1.36 -6.11 -1.20
N ALA A 51 0.56 -5.44 -2.02
CA ALA A 51 0.49 -3.98 -2.06
C ALA A 51 -0.03 -3.40 -0.73
N MET A 52 -1.09 -3.99 -0.17
CA MET A 52 -1.65 -3.59 1.13
C MET A 52 -0.65 -3.75 2.26
N ASN A 53 0.08 -4.87 2.32
CA ASN A 53 1.11 -5.10 3.34
C ASN A 53 2.24 -4.07 3.24
N LYS A 54 2.65 -3.70 2.00
CA LYS A 54 3.66 -2.67 1.79
C LYS A 54 3.16 -1.29 2.22
N ALA A 55 1.89 -0.96 1.95
CA ALA A 55 1.27 0.28 2.39
C ALA A 55 1.14 0.34 3.91
N ALA A 56 0.75 -0.77 4.55
CA ALA A 56 0.61 -0.86 6.00
C ALA A 56 1.94 -0.66 6.76
N ALA A 57 3.08 -1.02 6.14
CA ALA A 57 4.41 -0.83 6.73
C ALA A 57 5.07 0.51 6.35
N LEU A 58 4.35 1.41 5.67
CA LEU A 58 4.92 2.65 5.14
C LEU A 58 5.43 3.58 6.24
N ASP A 59 4.75 3.60 7.36
CA ASP A 59 5.05 4.41 8.54
C ASP A 59 6.37 4.00 9.21
N GLU A 60 6.63 2.69 9.27
CA GLU A 60 7.87 2.10 9.76
C GLU A 60 9.07 2.35 8.83
N LEU A 61 8.84 2.49 7.52
CA LEU A 61 9.90 2.68 6.52
C LEU A 61 10.43 4.12 6.46
N ILE A 62 9.61 5.11 6.82
CA ILE A 62 9.93 6.54 6.66
C ILE A 62 11.22 6.97 7.40
N PRO A 63 11.46 6.59 8.67
CA PRO A 63 12.70 6.95 9.36
C PRO A 63 13.95 6.39 8.66
N GLY A 64 13.86 5.17 8.13
CA GLY A 64 14.95 4.54 7.37
C GLY A 64 15.22 5.25 6.06
N LEU A 65 14.17 5.53 5.28
CA LEU A 65 14.28 6.25 4.00
C LEU A 65 14.82 7.68 4.17
N LEU A 66 14.44 8.36 5.26
CA LEU A 66 15.00 9.67 5.58
C LEU A 66 16.50 9.59 5.90
N SER A 67 16.92 8.56 6.64
CA SER A 67 18.33 8.32 6.94
C SER A 67 19.14 8.07 5.67
N GLU A 68 18.66 7.20 4.78
CA GLU A 68 19.28 6.92 3.48
C GLU A 68 19.40 8.20 2.62
N TYR A 69 18.38 9.04 2.58
CA TYR A 69 18.41 10.30 1.83
C TYR A 69 19.46 11.28 2.37
N ILE A 70 19.57 11.41 3.70
CA ILE A 70 20.56 12.29 4.34
C ILE A 70 21.97 11.80 4.04
N GLU A 71 22.23 10.49 4.13
CA GLU A 71 23.53 9.89 3.82
C GLU A 71 23.95 10.11 2.36
N GLN A 72 23.02 10.06 1.42
CA GLN A 72 23.30 10.28 -0.01
C GLN A 72 23.48 11.76 -0.37
N SER A 73 22.94 12.68 0.44
CA SER A 73 22.91 14.11 0.15
C SER A 73 23.98 14.91 0.89
N GLY A 74 24.72 14.29 1.81
CA GLY A 74 25.83 14.88 2.57
C GLY A 74 27.20 14.54 1.99
#